data_AF-A0AAJ7IXQ3-F1
#
_entry.id   AF-A0AAJ7IXQ3-F1
#
_cell.length_a   1.000
_cell.length_b   1.000
_cell.length_c   1.000
_cell.angle_alpha   90.00
_cell.angle_beta   90.00
_cell.angle_gamma   90.00
#
_symmetry.space_group_name_H-M   'P 1'
#
loop_
_entity.id
_entity.type
_entity.pdbx_description
1 polymer ?
#
loop_
_entity_poly.entity_id
_entity_poly.type
_entity_poly.pdbx_seq_one_letter_code
_entity_poly.pdbx_strand_id
1 'polypeptide(L)'
;EMTDPDAQPVIWVIKWVDYSDKYGFAYQLSDDGVGVMFNDGTRLIMLANCFNIHYINRDGNELYYTVMEYPPELDKKMRLMNLVLKYMKVLLMKAGSSVAVKPCDSMSRIPYMHQWFRTQSAVVMQLTNGTVQRFQIQENGCCKGLAKNLEYAYEKLVLMLSNPQTR
;
A
#
# COMPACT_ATOMS: atom_id res chain seq x y z
N GLU A 1 9.05 -18.68 21.54
CA GLU A 1 8.53 -18.59 20.17
C GLU A 1 9.21 -19.69 19.36
N MET A 2 8.43 -20.61 18.78
CA MET A 2 8.96 -21.87 18.21
C MET A 2 8.51 -22.04 16.76
N THR A 3 8.62 -20.97 15.98
CA THR A 3 8.45 -21.01 14.52
C THR A 3 9.77 -21.38 13.87
N ASP A 4 9.74 -22.38 13.00
CA ASP A 4 10.82 -22.72 12.08
C ASP A 4 11.29 -21.45 11.34
N PRO A 5 12.58 -21.04 11.43
CA PRO A 5 13.12 -19.90 10.71
C PRO A 5 12.91 -19.96 9.19
N ASP A 6 12.77 -21.17 8.64
CA ASP A 6 12.54 -21.40 7.22
C ASP A 6 11.06 -21.27 6.82
N ALA A 7 10.14 -21.25 7.80
CA ALA A 7 8.71 -21.03 7.57
C ALA A 7 8.30 -19.54 7.55
N GLN A 8 9.25 -18.60 7.59
CA GLN A 8 8.95 -17.17 7.51
C GLN A 8 8.40 -16.80 6.11
N PRO A 9 7.32 -16.00 6.02
CA PRO A 9 6.78 -15.58 4.75
C PRO A 9 7.80 -14.75 3.97
N VAL A 10 7.92 -14.97 2.66
CA VAL A 10 8.85 -14.23 1.81
C VAL A 10 8.43 -12.76 1.67
N ILE A 11 7.11 -12.53 1.53
CA ILE A 11 6.52 -11.19 1.44
C ILE A 11 5.33 -11.08 2.38
N TRP A 12 5.28 -9.96 3.10
CA TRP A 12 4.21 -9.62 4.02
C TRP A 12 3.95 -8.11 4.00
N VAL A 13 2.73 -7.70 4.34
CA VAL A 13 2.37 -6.30 4.54
C VAL A 13 3.07 -5.77 5.78
N ILE A 14 3.78 -4.66 5.67
CA ILE A 14 4.45 -3.96 6.78
C ILE A 14 3.70 -2.71 7.23
N LYS A 15 2.99 -2.05 6.32
CA LYS A 15 2.15 -0.88 6.62
C LYS A 15 0.87 -0.91 5.81
N TRP A 16 -0.16 -0.28 6.34
CA TRP A 16 -1.43 -0.15 5.65
C TRP A 16 -2.15 1.14 6.05
N VAL A 17 -3.03 1.57 5.17
CA VAL A 17 -3.88 2.76 5.30
C VAL A 17 -5.26 2.39 4.75
N ASP A 18 -6.27 2.48 5.61
CA ASP A 18 -7.66 2.33 5.22
C ASP A 18 -8.24 3.70 4.84
N TYR A 19 -8.57 3.85 3.55
CA TYR A 19 -9.29 5.00 3.03
C TYR A 19 -10.45 4.57 2.12
N SER A 20 -11.09 3.48 2.52
CA SER A 20 -12.18 2.84 1.80
C SER A 20 -13.44 3.70 1.69
N ASP A 21 -13.62 4.70 2.54
CA ASP A 21 -14.74 5.66 2.42
C ASP A 21 -14.67 6.50 1.13
N LYS A 22 -13.48 6.71 0.55
CA LYS A 22 -13.29 7.54 -0.65
C LYS A 22 -12.62 6.83 -1.82
N TYR A 23 -11.49 6.18 -1.59
CA TYR A 23 -10.65 5.67 -2.68
C TYR A 23 -10.40 4.17 -2.59
N GLY A 24 -10.06 3.66 -1.41
CA GLY A 24 -9.69 2.26 -1.24
C GLY A 24 -8.66 2.04 -0.13
N PHE A 25 -8.00 0.89 -0.19
CA PHE A 25 -7.07 0.43 0.83
C PHE A 25 -5.65 0.39 0.28
N ALA A 26 -4.74 1.11 0.95
CA ALA A 26 -3.34 1.19 0.57
C ALA A 26 -2.48 0.36 1.52
N TYR A 27 -1.42 -0.24 1.00
CA TYR A 27 -0.50 -1.08 1.76
C TYR A 27 0.92 -0.99 1.22
N GLN A 28 1.89 -1.28 2.09
CA GLN A 28 3.29 -1.45 1.75
C GLN A 28 3.71 -2.87 2.10
N LEU A 29 4.39 -3.54 1.18
CA LEU A 29 4.97 -4.86 1.34
C LEU A 29 6.37 -4.78 1.92
N SER A 30 6.88 -5.89 2.42
CA SER A 30 8.20 -6.00 3.04
C SER A 30 9.34 -5.74 2.06
N ASP A 31 9.13 -5.86 0.75
CA ASP A 31 10.09 -5.51 -0.31
C ASP A 31 10.04 -4.04 -0.75
N ASP A 32 9.41 -3.17 0.04
CA ASP A 32 9.13 -1.77 -0.30
C ASP A 32 8.16 -1.53 -1.47
N GLY A 33 7.56 -2.59 -2.03
CA GLY A 33 6.44 -2.46 -2.96
C GLY A 33 5.23 -1.79 -2.30
N VAL A 34 4.55 -0.91 -3.03
CA VAL A 34 3.36 -0.19 -2.53
C VAL A 34 2.16 -0.51 -3.41
N GLY A 35 1.06 -0.90 -2.80
CA GLY A 35 -0.18 -1.24 -3.51
C GLY A 35 -1.37 -0.44 -3.02
N VAL A 36 -2.32 -0.22 -3.92
CA VAL A 36 -3.63 0.35 -3.63
C VAL A 36 -4.70 -0.55 -4.26
N MET A 37 -5.60 -1.07 -3.43
CA MET A 37 -6.83 -1.73 -3.85
C MET A 37 -7.97 -0.71 -3.83
N PHE A 38 -8.44 -0.31 -5.00
CA PHE A 38 -9.47 0.72 -5.14
C PHE A 38 -10.86 0.14 -4.89
N ASN A 39 -11.78 0.99 -4.44
CA ASN A 39 -13.20 0.64 -4.24
C ASN A 39 -13.89 0.17 -5.53
N ASP A 40 -13.35 0.58 -6.67
CA ASP A 40 -13.82 0.18 -7.98
C ASP A 40 -13.35 -1.23 -8.39
N GLY A 41 -12.73 -2.00 -7.49
CA GLY A 41 -12.27 -3.37 -7.71
C GLY A 41 -10.94 -3.49 -8.45
N THR A 42 -10.38 -2.38 -8.94
CA THR A 42 -9.07 -2.36 -9.60
C THR A 42 -7.94 -2.28 -8.57
N ARG A 43 -6.75 -2.69 -8.95
CA ARG A 43 -5.56 -2.64 -8.09
C ARG A 43 -4.41 -2.00 -8.85
N LEU A 44 -3.64 -1.19 -8.16
CA LEU A 44 -2.41 -0.60 -8.70
C LEU A 44 -1.28 -0.92 -7.74
N ILE A 45 -0.20 -1.48 -8.23
CA ILE A 45 0.98 -1.85 -7.45
C ILE A 45 2.19 -1.20 -8.08
N MET A 46 2.90 -0.39 -7.31
CA MET A 46 4.20 0.16 -7.65
C MET A 46 5.27 -0.74 -7.04
N LEU A 47 6.20 -1.21 -7.87
CA LEU A 47 7.31 -2.05 -7.40
C LEU A 47 8.32 -1.23 -6.60
N ALA A 48 9.21 -1.92 -5.88
CA ALA A 48 10.25 -1.33 -5.03
C ALA A 48 11.13 -0.29 -5.76
N ASN A 49 11.33 -0.45 -7.07
CA ASN A 49 12.08 0.49 -7.90
C ASN A 49 11.37 1.84 -8.12
N CYS A 50 10.15 2.02 -7.60
CA CYS A 50 9.34 3.23 -7.74
C CYS A 50 9.09 3.65 -9.19
N PHE A 51 9.16 2.70 -10.13
CA PHE A 51 9.10 2.97 -11.57
C PHE A 51 8.16 2.02 -12.31
N ASN A 52 8.25 0.72 -12.04
CA ASN A 52 7.38 -0.29 -12.64
C ASN A 52 6.05 -0.37 -11.90
N ILE A 53 4.97 -0.52 -12.67
CA ILE A 53 3.60 -0.46 -12.16
C ILE A 53 2.83 -1.64 -12.72
N HIS A 54 2.21 -2.41 -11.83
CA HIS A 54 1.28 -3.47 -12.18
C HIS A 54 -0.13 -2.96 -11.90
N TYR A 55 -0.94 -2.91 -12.95
CA TYR A 55 -2.35 -2.58 -12.86
C TYR A 55 -3.17 -3.85 -13.07
N ILE A 56 -4.08 -4.13 -12.14
CA ILE A 56 -5.01 -5.25 -12.25
C ILE A 56 -6.41 -4.67 -12.40
N ASN A 57 -7.07 -5.00 -13.52
CA ASN A 57 -8.41 -4.54 -13.78
C ASN A 57 -9.44 -5.31 -12.92
N ARG A 58 -10.73 -4.99 -13.08
CA ARG A 58 -11.81 -5.67 -12.33
C ARG A 58 -11.96 -7.15 -12.67
N ASP A 59 -11.62 -7.53 -13.89
CA ASP A 59 -11.71 -8.89 -14.41
C ASP A 59 -10.50 -9.75 -14.00
N GLY A 60 -9.50 -9.15 -13.35
CA GLY A 60 -8.26 -9.82 -12.95
C GLY A 60 -7.15 -9.80 -14.02
N ASN A 61 -7.34 -9.11 -15.14
CA ASN A 61 -6.31 -8.95 -16.15
C ASN A 61 -5.19 -8.03 -15.64
N GLU A 62 -3.95 -8.52 -15.76
CA GLU A 62 -2.74 -7.79 -15.40
C GLU A 62 -2.23 -6.99 -16.60
N LEU A 63 -1.98 -5.70 -16.37
CA LEU A 63 -1.43 -4.75 -17.32
C LEU A 63 -0.19 -4.11 -16.69
N TYR A 64 0.87 -3.99 -17.46
CA TYR A 64 2.15 -3.48 -16.98
C TYR A 64 2.43 -2.11 -17.58
N TYR A 65 2.73 -1.15 -16.71
CA TYR A 65 2.98 0.24 -17.05
C TYR A 65 4.25 0.72 -16.35
N THR A 66 4.69 1.91 -16.73
CA THR A 66 5.73 2.63 -16.00
C THR A 66 5.19 3.96 -15.50
N VAL A 67 5.92 4.62 -14.60
CA VAL A 67 5.59 6.00 -14.17
C VAL A 67 5.59 6.99 -15.34
N MET A 68 6.24 6.66 -16.46
CA MET A 68 6.33 7.52 -17.65
C MET A 68 5.29 7.15 -18.71
N GLU A 69 4.89 5.88 -18.78
CA GLU A 69 4.04 5.33 -19.82
C GLU A 69 2.89 4.56 -19.19
N TYR A 70 1.73 5.24 -19.14
CA TYR A 70 0.46 4.69 -18.67
C TYR A 70 -0.69 5.44 -19.35
N PRO A 71 -1.87 4.81 -19.49
CA PRO A 71 -3.01 5.42 -20.15
C PRO A 71 -3.60 6.56 -19.29
N PRO A 72 -4.05 7.68 -19.89
CA PRO A 72 -4.44 8.91 -19.17
C PRO A 72 -5.61 8.70 -18.19
N GLU A 73 -6.41 7.65 -18.37
CA GLU A 73 -7.48 7.27 -17.44
C GLU A 73 -6.95 6.92 -16.04
N LEU A 74 -5.67 6.54 -15.92
CA LEU A 74 -5.02 6.21 -14.65
C LEU A 74 -4.41 7.43 -13.94
N ASP A 75 -4.41 8.63 -14.53
CA ASP A 75 -3.82 9.85 -13.93
C ASP A 75 -4.25 10.08 -12.48
N LYS A 76 -5.55 9.94 -12.20
CA LYS A 76 -6.10 10.13 -10.85
C LYS A 76 -5.59 9.07 -9.87
N LYS A 77 -5.52 7.81 -10.31
CA LYS A 77 -5.03 6.68 -9.52
C LYS A 77 -3.52 6.81 -9.26
N MET A 78 -2.76 7.27 -10.25
CA MET A 78 -1.33 7.55 -10.16
C MET A 78 -1.02 8.68 -9.18
N ARG A 79 -1.81 9.75 -9.17
CA ARG A 79 -1.68 10.83 -8.18
C ARG A 79 -1.89 10.32 -6.76
N LEU A 80 -2.93 9.50 -6.54
CA LEU A 80 -3.17 8.88 -5.23
C LEU A 80 -2.04 7.92 -4.83
N MET A 81 -1.54 7.11 -5.76
CA MET A 81 -0.41 6.21 -5.50
C MET A 81 0.84 6.98 -5.05
N ASN A 82 1.20 8.06 -5.76
CA ASN A 82 2.33 8.91 -5.39
C ASN A 82 2.12 9.58 -4.01
N LEU A 83 0.89 9.94 -3.68
CA LEU A 83 0.52 10.46 -2.36
C LEU A 83 0.80 9.43 -1.26
N VAL A 84 0.30 8.21 -1.45
CA VAL A 84 0.51 7.08 -0.54
C VAL A 84 2.01 6.79 -0.40
N LEU A 85 2.75 6.72 -1.51
CA LEU A 85 4.19 6.46 -1.52
C LEU A 85 4.94 7.52 -0.69
N LYS A 86 4.65 8.80 -0.92
CA LYS A 86 5.27 9.91 -0.18
C LYS A 86 4.95 9.82 1.31
N TYR A 87 3.70 9.50 1.65
CA TYR A 87 3.28 9.33 3.04
C TYR A 87 3.98 8.17 3.74
N MET A 88 4.01 6.99 3.10
CA MET A 88 4.66 5.79 3.63
C MET A 88 6.17 6.01 3.84
N LYS A 89 6.84 6.79 2.96
CA LYS A 89 8.25 7.18 3.08
C LYS A 89 8.51 8.28 4.11
N VAL A 90 7.67 9.31 4.21
CA VAL A 90 7.89 10.46 5.12
C VAL A 90 7.65 10.09 6.58
N LEU A 91 6.67 9.24 6.87
CA LEU A 91 6.46 8.75 8.24
C LEU A 91 7.51 7.72 8.69
N LEU A 92 8.37 7.25 7.76
CA LEU A 92 9.40 6.25 8.01
C LEU A 92 10.72 6.79 8.56
N MET A 93 11.03 8.09 8.45
CA MET A 93 12.22 8.61 9.15
C MET A 93 12.08 8.54 10.69
N LYS A 94 10.88 8.23 11.22
CA LYS A 94 10.61 8.18 12.66
C LYS A 94 10.37 6.77 13.23
N ALA A 95 10.29 5.73 12.41
CA ALA A 95 10.05 4.36 12.86
C ALA A 95 11.16 3.45 12.34
N GLY A 96 12.34 3.56 12.94
CA GLY A 96 13.46 2.67 12.64
C GLY A 96 13.09 1.22 12.91
N SER A 97 13.46 0.34 11.98
CA SER A 97 13.91 -1.04 12.20
C SER A 97 14.08 -1.72 10.83
N SER A 98 15.34 -1.95 10.47
CA SER A 98 15.72 -2.75 9.30
C SER A 98 15.35 -4.21 9.58
N VAL A 99 14.29 -4.71 8.96
CA VAL A 99 14.13 -6.16 8.79
C VAL A 99 14.84 -6.50 7.50
N ALA A 100 15.85 -7.37 7.58
CA ALA A 100 16.56 -7.85 6.41
C ALA A 100 15.57 -8.60 5.51
N VAL A 101 15.16 -7.94 4.43
CA VAL A 101 14.32 -8.55 3.39
C VAL A 101 15.19 -9.58 2.69
N LYS A 102 14.82 -10.86 2.77
CA LYS A 102 15.45 -11.88 1.90
C LYS A 102 15.24 -11.43 0.45
N PRO A 103 16.27 -11.37 -0.40
CA PRO A 103 16.12 -10.93 -1.77
C PRO A 103 15.01 -11.74 -2.45
N CYS A 104 14.01 -11.04 -2.99
CA CYS A 104 12.82 -11.60 -3.65
C CYS A 104 13.16 -12.19 -5.04
N ASP A 105 14.41 -12.63 -5.27
CA ASP A 105 14.89 -13.19 -6.54
C ASP A 105 14.30 -14.58 -6.83
N SER A 106 13.53 -15.16 -5.90
CA SER A 106 12.92 -16.49 -6.02
C SER A 106 11.43 -16.49 -6.37
N MET A 107 10.76 -15.34 -6.47
CA MET A 107 9.33 -15.30 -6.82
C MET A 107 9.08 -14.87 -8.27
N SER A 108 8.38 -15.73 -9.01
CA SER A 108 7.96 -15.43 -10.39
C SER A 108 6.95 -14.28 -10.49
N ARG A 109 6.26 -13.92 -9.39
CA ARG A 109 5.26 -12.85 -9.36
C ARG A 109 5.17 -12.24 -7.97
N ILE A 110 5.20 -10.91 -7.89
CA ILE A 110 5.01 -10.17 -6.64
C ILE A 110 3.54 -10.29 -6.22
N PRO A 111 3.24 -10.76 -4.99
CA PRO A 111 1.87 -10.88 -4.54
C PRO A 111 1.24 -9.51 -4.31
N TYR A 112 -0.08 -9.43 -4.48
CA TYR A 112 -0.86 -8.22 -4.24
C TYR A 112 -2.04 -8.53 -3.33
N MET A 113 -2.68 -7.49 -2.81
CA MET A 113 -3.86 -7.63 -1.95
C MET A 113 -5.01 -8.29 -2.71
N HIS A 114 -5.39 -9.50 -2.27
CA HIS A 114 -6.57 -10.20 -2.76
C HIS A 114 -7.83 -9.56 -2.15
N GLN A 115 -7.86 -9.52 -0.82
CA GLN A 115 -8.94 -8.94 -0.03
C GLN A 115 -8.44 -8.49 1.34
N TRP A 116 -9.18 -7.57 1.94
CA TRP A 116 -8.95 -7.12 3.31
C TRP A 116 -10.30 -6.83 3.97
N PHE A 117 -10.34 -6.93 5.30
CA PHE A 117 -11.49 -6.48 6.08
C PHE A 117 -11.06 -6.04 7.47
N ARG A 118 -11.86 -5.16 8.06
CA ARG A 118 -11.66 -4.66 9.42
C ARG A 118 -12.73 -5.21 10.35
N THR A 119 -12.29 -5.67 11.50
CA THR A 119 -13.12 -6.00 12.66
C THR A 119 -12.92 -4.95 13.75
N GLN A 120 -13.65 -5.04 14.86
CA GLN A 120 -13.46 -4.12 15.99
C GLN A 120 -12.06 -4.22 16.61
N SER A 121 -11.44 -5.41 16.55
CA SER A 121 -10.18 -5.70 17.24
C SER A 121 -9.02 -6.04 16.30
N ALA A 122 -9.22 -6.07 14.99
CA ALA A 122 -8.16 -6.40 14.04
C ALA A 122 -8.45 -5.96 12.61
N VAL A 123 -7.39 -5.74 11.83
CA VAL A 123 -7.43 -5.72 10.37
C VAL A 123 -6.89 -7.05 9.85
N VAL A 124 -7.62 -7.69 8.95
CA VAL A 124 -7.22 -8.93 8.30
C VAL A 124 -6.97 -8.64 6.83
N MET A 125 -5.83 -9.12 6.33
CA MET A 125 -5.38 -8.93 4.96
C MET A 125 -4.98 -10.27 4.36
N GLN A 126 -5.38 -10.51 3.13
CA GLN A 126 -5.01 -11.69 2.36
C GLN A 126 -4.31 -11.27 1.08
N LEU A 127 -3.11 -11.79 0.86
CA LEU A 127 -2.35 -11.64 -0.37
C LEU A 127 -2.69 -12.76 -1.36
N THR A 128 -2.43 -12.53 -2.65
CA THR A 128 -2.72 -13.49 -3.72
C THR A 128 -1.89 -14.77 -3.69
N ASN A 129 -0.76 -14.78 -2.97
CA ASN A 129 0.02 -15.99 -2.71
C ASN A 129 -0.54 -16.85 -1.56
N GLY A 130 -1.70 -16.50 -1.01
CA GLY A 130 -2.34 -17.21 0.10
C GLY A 130 -1.91 -16.76 1.49
N THR A 131 -0.94 -15.84 1.62
CA THR A 131 -0.55 -15.29 2.91
C THR A 131 -1.71 -14.51 3.53
N VAL A 132 -2.08 -14.87 4.76
CA VAL A 132 -3.08 -14.15 5.56
C VAL A 132 -2.38 -13.51 6.76
N GLN A 133 -2.60 -12.21 6.95
CA GLN A 133 -2.07 -11.45 8.08
C GLN A 133 -3.19 -10.83 8.89
N ARG A 134 -3.03 -10.89 10.21
CA ARG A 134 -3.92 -10.23 11.17
C ARG A 134 -3.13 -9.20 11.96
N PHE A 135 -3.51 -7.93 11.84
CA PHE A 135 -2.97 -6.84 12.64
C PHE A 135 -3.94 -6.53 13.77
N GLN A 136 -3.52 -6.76 15.01
CA GLN A 136 -4.36 -6.51 16.17
C GLN A 136 -4.47 -5.01 16.45
N ILE A 137 -5.72 -4.56 16.52
CA ILE A 137 -6.08 -3.22 16.95
C ILE A 137 -6.23 -3.30 18.48
N GLN A 138 -5.24 -2.80 19.25
CA GLN A 138 -5.37 -2.66 20.71
C GLN A 138 -6.46 -1.62 21.04
N GLU A 139 -6.98 -1.48 22.27
CA GLU A 139 -8.13 -0.58 22.59
C GLU A 139 -7.90 0.92 22.24
N ASN A 140 -6.65 1.33 22.00
CA ASN A 140 -6.29 2.64 21.44
C ASN A 140 -6.25 2.68 19.89
N GLY A 141 -6.58 1.55 19.27
CA GLY A 141 -7.66 1.51 18.31
C GLY A 141 -7.28 1.74 16.86
N CYS A 142 -5.99 1.74 16.53
CA CYS A 142 -5.47 2.40 15.31
C CYS A 142 -5.89 3.87 15.37
N CYS A 143 -4.98 4.74 15.84
CA CYS A 143 -5.28 6.07 16.33
C CYS A 143 -6.41 6.75 15.53
N LYS A 144 -7.42 7.34 16.19
CA LYS A 144 -8.24 8.41 15.59
C LYS A 144 -7.35 9.48 14.91
N GLY A 145 -6.06 9.53 15.27
CA GLY A 145 -5.00 10.24 14.59
C GLY A 145 -4.62 9.76 13.18
N LEU A 146 -4.71 8.49 12.77
CA LEU A 146 -4.25 8.05 11.42
C LEU A 146 -5.22 8.50 10.32
N ALA A 147 -6.53 8.38 10.54
CA ALA A 147 -7.56 8.95 9.67
C ALA A 147 -7.52 10.48 9.67
N LYS A 148 -7.35 11.12 10.84
CA LYS A 148 -7.09 12.57 10.94
C LYS A 148 -5.77 12.99 10.30
N ASN A 149 -4.76 12.12 10.25
CA ASN A 149 -3.47 12.39 9.61
C ASN A 149 -3.58 12.28 8.09
N LEU A 150 -4.47 11.44 7.55
CA LEU A 150 -4.82 11.42 6.13
C LEU A 150 -5.67 12.64 5.74
N GLU A 151 -6.60 13.06 6.60
CA GLU A 151 -7.38 14.28 6.39
C GLU A 151 -6.49 15.54 6.52
N TYR A 152 -5.58 15.59 7.50
CA TYR A 152 -4.57 16.63 7.67
C TYR A 152 -3.55 16.66 6.52
N ALA A 153 -3.09 15.48 6.07
CA ALA A 153 -2.24 15.39 4.89
C ALA A 153 -2.99 15.88 3.65
N TYR A 154 -4.27 15.54 3.49
CA TYR A 154 -5.11 16.01 2.40
C TYR A 154 -5.37 17.51 2.46
N GLU A 155 -5.70 18.11 3.61
CA GLU A 155 -5.84 19.58 3.73
C GLU A 155 -4.53 20.30 3.37
N LYS A 156 -3.38 19.82 3.87
CA LYS A 156 -2.06 20.36 3.52
C LYS A 156 -1.67 20.12 2.05
N LEU A 157 -2.11 19.02 1.43
CA LEU A 157 -1.76 18.64 0.07
C LEU A 157 -2.72 19.22 -0.98
N VAL A 158 -3.99 19.40 -0.67
CA VAL A 158 -4.94 20.21 -1.46
C VAL A 158 -4.43 21.64 -1.51
N LEU A 159 -4.00 22.22 -0.38
CA LEU A 159 -3.34 23.54 -0.36
C LEU A 159 -2.06 23.60 -1.21
N MET A 160 -1.30 22.51 -1.32
CA MET A 160 -0.11 22.46 -2.19
C MET A 160 -0.45 22.24 -3.67
N LEU A 161 -1.54 21.53 -3.98
CA LEU A 161 -1.99 21.27 -5.34
C LEU A 161 -2.87 22.38 -5.92
N SER A 162 -3.43 23.25 -5.07
CA SER A 162 -4.24 24.41 -5.47
C SER A 162 -3.45 25.72 -5.58
N ASN A 163 -2.14 25.71 -5.31
CA ASN A 163 -1.31 26.92 -5.33
C ASN A 163 -0.36 26.90 -6.56
N PRO A 164 -0.61 27.69 -7.62
CA PRO A 164 0.19 27.66 -8.85
C PRO A 164 1.64 28.17 -8.72
N GLN A 165 2.10 28.53 -7.53
CA GLN A 165 3.29 29.38 -7.32
C GLN A 165 4.51 28.66 -6.71
N THR A 166 4.47 27.34 -6.47
CA THR A 166 5.69 26.58 -6.15
C THR A 166 6.14 25.80 -7.38
N ARG A 167 6.86 26.51 -8.25
CA ARG A 167 7.67 25.97 -9.33
C ARG A 167 9.13 25.96 -8.89
#